data_AF-A0A1D2X1S3-F1
#
_entry.id   AF-A0A1D2X1S3-F1
#
_cell.length_a   1.000
_cell.length_b   1.000
_cell.length_c   1.000
_cell.angle_alpha   90.00
_cell.angle_beta   90.00
_cell.angle_gamma   90.00
#
_symmetry.space_group_name_H-M   'P 1'
#
loop_
_entity.id
_entity.type
_entity.pdbx_description
1 polymer ?
#
loop_
_entity_poly.entity_id
_entity_poly.type
_entity_poly.pdbx_seq_one_letter_code
_entity_poly.pdbx_strand_id
1 'polypeptide(L)'
;MEPPQKSIKCTIDELTNIQLPVNTQFDLTITKNNIDYEFKIHLKDDSDKLLVLAPDAIRDTSHDRTKPYYERLDWNFTESTIHFNDPTTYIHDDIKGGWGIGTMDDWYLKNISQIIQQIAQKIYKYKNTNKYTNILFYGSKMGAFMALTLAILTQESIAIVEMPKTKVFDRQKESLITNIFQNKSLNEINNKFGHRINIFELIKKEEYIPNTYIITNLNKKYITLFKKLGKLPFIKNQKNKIHIRLDNENTTQKPLESYELRNLIHNINKLNDTNYFTESQLLHKKVREENQKISQYQEELTIQLQEAQKNNQKIQEYEQQLQTEKEKLEQNNKTLEENTQKLTEKVNKIKTNTQKLEQLERKFILSKKENIEQEKQIQEKTQENQELTTQIQENNKTHTQQIKELEKKNTKTQTKLDQSIKYIKQYKTLLQQYKTREIKREDQLAYNKISMDYYQLKTTLKKKLTQPLPYIYIILKSRKNTTTNIKLHRKIQKNRWLDIGYYLSKNKDLKRDKWCKWLTPETHYICYGIDEKRKPYENYTQPLNRQEILQQLK
;
A
#
# COMPACT_ATOMS: atom_id res chain seq x y z
N MET A 1 -3.28 1.47 -44.34
CA MET A 1 -2.95 2.90 -44.52
C MET A 1 -3.88 3.69 -43.64
N GLU A 2 -3.39 4.70 -42.92
CA GLU A 2 -4.28 5.69 -42.29
C GLU A 2 -4.95 6.52 -43.40
N PRO A 3 -6.19 7.03 -43.19
CA PRO A 3 -6.78 7.97 -44.13
C PRO A 3 -5.93 9.25 -44.20
N PRO A 4 -5.84 9.92 -45.36
CA PRO A 4 -5.01 11.11 -45.52
C PRO A 4 -5.46 12.20 -44.54
N GLN A 5 -4.56 12.62 -43.64
CA GLN A 5 -4.90 13.59 -42.61
C GLN A 5 -5.34 14.90 -43.26
N LYS A 6 -6.59 15.30 -43.01
CA LYS A 6 -7.16 16.51 -43.61
C LYS A 6 -6.42 17.73 -43.07
N SER A 7 -5.91 18.58 -43.97
CA SER A 7 -5.29 19.86 -43.62
C SER A 7 -6.17 21.01 -44.07
N ILE A 8 -6.29 22.04 -43.25
CA ILE A 8 -7.06 23.26 -43.50
C ILE A 8 -6.11 24.44 -43.30
N LYS A 9 -6.06 25.35 -44.29
CA LYS A 9 -5.34 26.63 -44.20
C LYS A 9 -6.31 27.78 -44.44
N CYS A 10 -6.23 28.82 -43.62
CA CYS A 10 -7.04 30.04 -43.75
C CYS A 10 -6.47 31.18 -42.90
N THR A 11 -7.01 32.38 -43.06
CA THR A 11 -6.76 33.53 -42.20
C THR A 11 -7.63 33.51 -40.94
N ILE A 12 -7.29 34.34 -39.94
CA ILE A 12 -8.07 34.47 -38.69
C ILE A 12 -9.49 35.01 -38.90
N ASP A 13 -9.76 35.69 -40.01
CA ASP A 13 -11.09 36.23 -40.32
C ASP A 13 -11.95 35.17 -41.05
N GLU A 14 -11.37 34.47 -42.03
CA GLU A 14 -11.99 33.33 -42.74
C GLU A 14 -12.36 32.17 -41.79
N LEU A 15 -11.58 31.97 -40.72
CA LEU A 15 -11.87 30.99 -39.67
C LEU A 15 -13.31 31.14 -39.13
N THR A 16 -13.88 32.34 -39.11
CA THR A 16 -15.28 32.58 -38.70
C THR A 16 -16.29 31.83 -39.58
N ASN A 17 -16.01 31.68 -40.87
CA ASN A 17 -16.95 31.14 -41.86
C ASN A 17 -16.73 29.64 -42.19
N ILE A 18 -15.52 29.11 -41.93
CA ILE A 18 -15.17 27.73 -42.27
C ILE A 18 -15.88 26.70 -41.37
N GLN A 19 -16.30 25.57 -41.95
CA GLN A 19 -16.80 24.41 -41.20
C GLN A 19 -15.62 23.51 -40.79
N LEU A 20 -15.47 23.26 -39.49
CA LEU A 20 -14.42 22.39 -38.96
C LEU A 20 -14.87 20.91 -38.95
N PRO A 21 -13.99 19.95 -39.25
CA PRO A 21 -14.27 18.52 -39.10
C PRO A 21 -14.57 18.13 -37.64
N VAL A 22 -15.38 17.10 -37.46
CA VAL A 22 -15.76 16.51 -36.17
C VAL A 22 -15.63 14.98 -36.28
N ASN A 23 -15.30 14.30 -35.18
CA ASN A 23 -15.03 12.86 -35.08
C ASN A 23 -13.90 12.39 -36.03
N THR A 24 -12.94 13.27 -36.33
CA THR A 24 -11.75 12.99 -37.15
C THR A 24 -10.66 13.99 -36.79
N GLN A 25 -9.41 13.55 -36.76
CA GLN A 25 -8.25 14.42 -36.53
C GLN A 25 -7.86 15.18 -37.81
N PHE A 26 -7.60 16.48 -37.69
CA PHE A 26 -7.18 17.35 -38.79
C PHE A 26 -6.08 18.32 -38.33
N ASP A 27 -5.29 18.81 -39.29
CA ASP A 27 -4.35 19.91 -39.06
C ASP A 27 -4.99 21.23 -39.52
N LEU A 28 -4.78 22.29 -38.74
CA LEU A 28 -5.28 23.64 -39.03
C LEU A 28 -4.11 24.62 -38.97
N THR A 29 -3.89 25.37 -40.03
CA THR A 29 -2.97 26.52 -40.04
C THR A 29 -3.79 27.81 -40.17
N ILE A 30 -3.63 28.71 -39.20
CA ILE A 30 -4.19 30.05 -39.26
C ILE A 30 -3.09 31.05 -39.57
N THR A 31 -3.15 31.74 -40.70
CA THR A 31 -2.22 32.82 -41.04
C THR A 31 -2.73 34.15 -40.48
N LYS A 32 -1.88 34.89 -39.74
CA LYS A 32 -2.16 36.24 -39.25
C LYS A 32 -0.87 37.04 -39.18
N ASN A 33 -0.86 38.27 -39.70
CA ASN A 33 0.33 39.15 -39.74
C ASN A 33 1.56 38.47 -40.38
N ASN A 34 1.36 37.66 -41.42
CA ASN A 34 2.35 36.79 -42.07
C ASN A 34 3.01 35.74 -41.14
N ILE A 35 2.41 35.46 -39.99
CA ILE A 35 2.78 34.35 -39.08
C ILE A 35 1.74 33.24 -39.21
N ASP A 36 2.19 32.02 -39.49
CA ASP A 36 1.37 30.82 -39.43
C ASP A 36 1.29 30.31 -37.98
N TYR A 37 0.07 30.02 -37.53
CA TYR A 37 -0.22 29.40 -36.23
C TYR A 37 -0.76 28.00 -36.50
N GLU A 38 0.03 26.96 -36.24
CA GLU A 38 -0.37 25.58 -36.52
C GLU A 38 -0.97 24.86 -35.30
N PHE A 39 -2.02 24.08 -35.57
CA PHE A 39 -2.75 23.29 -34.61
C PHE A 39 -2.99 21.88 -35.17
N LYS A 40 -2.87 20.85 -34.32
CA LYS A 40 -3.41 19.51 -34.58
C LYS A 40 -4.64 19.31 -33.69
N ILE A 41 -5.79 19.05 -34.31
CA ILE A 41 -7.11 19.18 -33.69
C ILE A 41 -7.91 17.88 -33.86
N HIS A 42 -8.60 17.47 -32.80
CA HIS A 42 -9.60 16.41 -32.85
C HIS A 42 -10.86 16.88 -32.11
N LEU A 43 -11.84 17.39 -32.85
CA LEU A 43 -13.15 17.78 -32.31
C LEU A 43 -14.10 16.59 -32.28
N LYS A 44 -15.01 16.55 -31.31
CA LYS A 44 -16.03 15.51 -31.18
C LYS A 44 -17.40 16.08 -30.84
N ASP A 45 -18.46 15.39 -31.27
CA ASP A 45 -19.86 15.76 -30.98
C ASP A 45 -20.38 15.22 -29.64
N ASP A 46 -19.80 14.12 -29.14
CA ASP A 46 -20.09 13.56 -27.81
C ASP A 46 -19.49 14.35 -26.64
N SER A 47 -18.62 15.33 -26.92
CA SER A 47 -17.76 15.95 -25.92
C SER A 47 -18.19 17.34 -25.50
N ASP A 48 -18.43 17.52 -24.20
CA ASP A 48 -18.77 18.81 -23.59
C ASP A 48 -17.55 19.72 -23.32
N LYS A 49 -16.30 19.23 -23.49
CA LYS A 49 -15.06 19.92 -23.06
C LYS A 49 -14.01 19.99 -24.17
N LEU A 50 -13.22 21.06 -24.13
CA LEU A 50 -12.09 21.32 -25.04
C LEU A 50 -10.77 21.35 -24.27
N LEU A 51 -9.95 20.32 -24.43
CA LEU A 51 -8.62 20.22 -23.84
C LEU A 51 -7.57 20.81 -24.79
N VAL A 52 -6.96 21.92 -24.36
CA VAL A 52 -5.86 22.58 -25.08
C VAL A 52 -4.54 22.17 -24.44
N LEU A 53 -3.64 21.59 -25.23
CA LEU A 53 -2.37 21.02 -24.80
C LEU A 53 -1.20 21.91 -25.24
N ALA A 54 -0.58 22.59 -24.28
CA ALA A 54 0.55 23.50 -24.51
C ALA A 54 1.91 22.76 -24.50
N PRO A 55 2.82 23.06 -25.44
CA PRO A 55 4.14 22.42 -25.49
C PRO A 55 5.11 22.94 -24.41
N ASP A 56 6.01 22.09 -23.92
CA ASP A 56 7.25 22.49 -23.23
C ASP A 56 8.36 22.81 -24.26
N ALA A 57 9.53 23.25 -23.81
CA ALA A 57 10.66 23.54 -24.71
C ALA A 57 11.12 22.27 -25.46
N ILE A 58 11.30 22.38 -26.78
CA ILE A 58 11.77 21.35 -27.71
C ILE A 58 13.05 20.71 -27.16
N ARG A 59 12.96 19.41 -26.84
CA ARG A 59 14.07 18.63 -26.26
C ARG A 59 14.72 17.68 -27.25
N ASP A 60 13.95 17.27 -28.26
CA ASP A 60 14.44 16.43 -29.34
C ASP A 60 15.38 17.25 -30.24
N THR A 61 16.61 16.78 -30.40
CA THR A 61 17.62 17.40 -31.27
C THR A 61 17.52 16.96 -32.72
N SER A 62 16.67 15.98 -33.03
CA SER A 62 16.35 15.52 -34.39
C SER A 62 15.05 16.12 -34.94
N HIS A 63 14.30 16.89 -34.13
CA HIS A 63 13.09 17.58 -34.60
C HIS A 63 13.43 18.62 -35.67
N ASP A 64 12.78 18.47 -36.83
CA ASP A 64 12.89 19.41 -37.96
C ASP A 64 12.33 20.78 -37.57
N ARG A 65 13.23 21.76 -37.47
CA ARG A 65 12.94 23.15 -37.05
C ARG A 65 11.98 23.88 -37.99
N THR A 66 11.76 23.39 -39.21
CA THR A 66 10.81 23.95 -40.18
C THR A 66 9.37 23.41 -40.00
N LYS A 67 9.16 22.50 -39.04
CA LYS A 67 7.87 21.82 -38.82
C LYS A 67 7.33 22.05 -37.39
N PRO A 68 6.00 22.06 -37.21
CA PRO A 68 5.37 22.34 -35.92
C PRO A 68 5.70 21.28 -34.87
N TYR A 69 6.01 21.73 -33.65
CA TYR A 69 6.25 20.87 -32.51
C TYR A 69 5.03 20.79 -31.60
N TYR A 70 4.43 19.60 -31.53
CA TYR A 70 3.31 19.30 -30.64
C TYR A 70 3.73 18.30 -29.57
N GLU A 71 3.53 18.61 -28.29
CA GLU A 71 3.69 17.62 -27.22
C GLU A 71 2.42 16.76 -27.06
N ARG A 72 2.62 15.51 -26.60
CA ARG A 72 1.58 14.58 -26.13
C ARG A 72 0.60 14.11 -27.22
N LEU A 73 1.03 14.04 -28.48
CA LEU A 73 0.23 13.47 -29.59
C LEU A 73 -0.15 12.00 -29.37
N ASP A 74 0.61 11.28 -28.56
CA ASP A 74 0.37 9.91 -28.10
C ASP A 74 -0.73 9.80 -27.02
N TRP A 75 -1.20 10.92 -26.45
CA TRP A 75 -2.17 10.92 -25.36
C TRP A 75 -3.61 10.95 -25.86
N ASN A 76 -4.27 9.78 -25.83
CA ASN A 76 -5.69 9.67 -26.10
C ASN A 76 -6.56 10.28 -24.99
N PHE A 77 -7.57 11.05 -25.40
CA PHE A 77 -8.56 11.71 -24.50
C PHE A 77 -9.99 11.39 -24.93
N THR A 78 -10.90 11.41 -23.95
CA THR A 78 -12.35 11.43 -24.20
C THR A 78 -12.80 12.80 -24.72
N GLU A 79 -12.14 13.86 -24.31
CA GLU A 79 -12.46 15.25 -24.64
C GLU A 79 -12.11 15.61 -26.10
N SER A 80 -12.68 16.69 -26.64
CA SER A 80 -12.13 17.33 -27.84
C SER A 80 -10.75 17.89 -27.54
N THR A 81 -9.77 17.74 -28.43
CA THR A 81 -8.38 18.19 -28.21
C THR A 81 -7.89 19.22 -29.24
N ILE A 82 -7.04 20.13 -28.77
CA ILE A 82 -6.21 21.03 -29.58
C ILE A 82 -4.78 20.95 -29.05
N HIS A 83 -3.84 20.51 -29.87
CA HIS A 83 -2.40 20.70 -29.66
C HIS A 83 -1.98 21.89 -30.52
N PHE A 84 -1.18 22.82 -29.98
CA PHE A 84 -0.71 23.99 -30.73
C PHE A 84 0.82 24.05 -30.76
N ASN A 85 1.38 24.50 -31.88
CA ASN A 85 2.79 24.84 -32.00
C ASN A 85 3.07 26.23 -31.37
N ASP A 86 4.31 26.50 -30.99
CA ASP A 86 4.74 27.84 -30.58
C ASP A 86 5.55 28.50 -31.72
N PRO A 87 4.95 29.38 -32.55
CA PRO A 87 5.64 29.98 -33.70
C PRO A 87 6.80 30.90 -33.29
N THR A 88 6.93 31.23 -32.00
CA THR A 88 8.09 31.95 -31.47
C THR A 88 9.37 31.14 -31.63
N THR A 89 9.27 29.80 -31.73
CA THR A 89 10.42 28.92 -31.98
C THR A 89 10.98 29.02 -33.40
N TYR A 90 10.20 29.52 -34.37
CA TYR A 90 10.65 29.77 -35.75
C TYR A 90 11.47 31.07 -35.91
N ILE A 91 11.54 31.93 -34.88
CA ILE A 91 12.26 33.21 -34.96
C ILE A 91 13.79 32.99 -35.02
N HIS A 92 14.32 31.94 -34.36
CA HIS A 92 15.73 31.53 -34.41
C HIS A 92 15.90 30.12 -33.82
N ASP A 93 16.84 29.32 -34.33
CA ASP A 93 17.00 27.92 -33.89
C ASP A 93 17.46 27.74 -32.43
N ASP A 94 18.11 28.75 -31.85
CA ASP A 94 18.42 28.78 -30.42
C ASP A 94 17.18 28.90 -29.52
N ILE A 95 16.03 29.30 -30.08
CA ILE A 95 14.76 29.40 -29.37
C ILE A 95 14.13 28.01 -29.34
N LYS A 96 14.66 27.17 -28.46
CA LYS A 96 14.14 25.80 -28.24
C LYS A 96 12.86 25.82 -27.39
N GLY A 97 12.65 26.86 -26.58
CA GLY A 97 11.40 27.15 -25.91
C GLY A 97 11.03 28.63 -26.06
N GLY A 98 10.02 28.93 -26.86
CA GLY A 98 9.61 30.29 -27.20
C GLY A 98 8.67 30.95 -26.19
N TRP A 99 8.00 30.17 -25.34
CA TRP A 99 7.01 30.63 -24.37
C TRP A 99 5.82 31.39 -24.99
N GLY A 100 5.63 31.33 -26.31
CA GLY A 100 4.58 32.04 -27.04
C GLY A 100 4.63 33.57 -26.91
N ILE A 101 5.79 34.16 -26.58
CA ILE A 101 5.91 35.61 -26.38
C ILE A 101 5.82 36.41 -27.70
N GLY A 102 6.07 35.76 -28.85
CA GLY A 102 6.09 36.40 -30.16
C GLY A 102 7.28 37.34 -30.35
N THR A 103 7.05 38.43 -31.10
CA THR A 103 8.04 39.49 -31.33
C THR A 103 7.89 40.59 -30.26
N MET A 104 8.62 41.71 -30.40
CA MET A 104 8.33 42.90 -29.59
C MET A 104 6.95 43.50 -29.88
N ASP A 105 6.43 43.33 -31.08
CA ASP A 105 5.23 44.02 -31.53
C ASP A 105 4.00 43.12 -31.40
N ASP A 106 4.04 41.91 -31.95
CA ASP A 106 2.94 40.94 -31.87
C ASP A 106 3.16 39.91 -30.74
N TRP A 107 2.07 39.46 -30.10
CA TRP A 107 2.10 38.53 -28.96
C TRP A 107 1.38 37.23 -29.28
N TYR A 108 2.14 36.18 -29.54
CA TYR A 108 1.60 34.95 -30.13
C TYR A 108 0.59 34.23 -29.23
N LEU A 109 0.77 34.18 -27.89
CA LEU A 109 -0.27 33.63 -26.99
C LEU A 109 -1.60 34.40 -27.03
N LYS A 110 -1.58 35.71 -27.31
CA LYS A 110 -2.83 36.48 -27.47
C LYS A 110 -3.55 36.04 -28.74
N ASN A 111 -2.83 35.86 -29.85
CA ASN A 111 -3.40 35.38 -31.11
C ASN A 111 -3.90 33.94 -30.99
N ILE A 112 -3.12 33.06 -30.35
CA ILE A 112 -3.52 31.67 -30.02
C ILE A 112 -4.79 31.66 -29.16
N SER A 113 -4.91 32.51 -28.13
CA SER A 113 -6.14 32.61 -27.35
C SER A 113 -7.35 33.07 -28.17
N GLN A 114 -7.16 34.00 -29.11
CA GLN A 114 -8.23 34.46 -30.01
C GLN A 114 -8.69 33.34 -30.95
N ILE A 115 -7.75 32.59 -31.54
CA ILE A 115 -8.04 31.47 -32.44
C ILE A 115 -8.80 30.36 -31.71
N ILE A 116 -8.32 29.96 -30.53
CA ILE A 116 -8.97 28.94 -29.70
C ILE A 116 -10.38 29.38 -29.28
N GLN A 117 -10.58 30.67 -28.98
CA GLN A 117 -11.89 31.22 -28.66
C GLN A 117 -12.86 31.20 -29.87
N GLN A 118 -12.40 31.47 -31.10
CA GLN A 118 -13.23 31.31 -32.30
C GLN A 118 -13.59 29.83 -32.53
N ILE A 119 -12.61 28.92 -32.46
CA ILE A 119 -12.84 27.47 -32.61
C ILE A 119 -13.88 26.99 -31.60
N ALA A 120 -13.74 27.36 -30.32
CA ALA A 120 -14.67 26.99 -29.27
C ALA A 120 -16.09 27.55 -29.49
N GLN A 121 -16.22 28.79 -30.00
CA GLN A 121 -17.53 29.38 -30.32
C GLN A 121 -18.28 28.66 -31.46
N LYS A 122 -17.58 27.97 -32.36
CA LYS A 122 -18.21 27.13 -33.39
C LYS A 122 -18.80 25.82 -32.86
N ILE A 123 -18.24 25.30 -31.77
CA ILE A 123 -18.58 23.99 -31.21
C ILE A 123 -19.61 24.13 -30.08
N TYR A 124 -19.45 25.16 -29.24
CA TYR A 124 -20.18 25.29 -27.97
C TYR A 124 -21.08 26.52 -27.90
N LYS A 125 -22.33 26.30 -27.48
CA LYS A 125 -23.32 27.35 -27.24
C LYS A 125 -23.14 27.95 -25.85
N TYR A 126 -22.35 29.03 -25.76
CA TYR A 126 -22.11 29.76 -24.51
C TYR A 126 -23.27 30.68 -24.12
N LYS A 127 -23.49 30.83 -22.81
CA LYS A 127 -24.26 31.94 -22.23
C LYS A 127 -23.28 32.99 -21.69
N ASN A 128 -23.75 34.22 -21.45
CA ASN A 128 -22.93 35.32 -20.93
C ASN A 128 -22.39 35.09 -19.49
N THR A 129 -22.73 33.98 -18.84
CA THR A 129 -22.36 33.64 -17.45
C THR A 129 -21.65 32.29 -17.33
N ASN A 130 -21.20 31.71 -18.45
CA ASN A 130 -20.40 30.48 -18.49
C ASN A 130 -19.54 30.39 -19.78
N LYS A 131 -19.05 31.54 -20.25
CA LYS A 131 -18.34 31.64 -21.52
C LYS A 131 -16.94 31.04 -21.38
N TYR A 132 -16.69 29.94 -22.09
CA TYR A 132 -15.44 29.15 -22.03
C TYR A 132 -15.19 28.33 -20.76
N THR A 133 -16.17 28.14 -19.86
CA THR A 133 -15.98 27.33 -18.64
C THR A 133 -15.67 25.85 -18.90
N ASN A 134 -15.81 25.39 -20.16
CA ASN A 134 -15.49 24.05 -20.62
C ASN A 134 -14.12 23.93 -21.33
N ILE A 135 -13.39 25.04 -21.48
CA ILE A 135 -12.03 25.02 -22.04
C ILE A 135 -11.03 24.74 -20.91
N LEU A 136 -10.21 23.72 -21.11
CA LEU A 136 -9.19 23.27 -20.18
C LEU A 136 -7.81 23.48 -20.81
N PHE A 137 -7.03 24.43 -20.31
CA PHE A 137 -5.66 24.65 -20.75
C PHE A 137 -4.70 23.83 -19.89
N TYR A 138 -4.01 22.86 -20.47
CA TYR A 138 -3.01 22.05 -19.77
C TYR A 138 -1.59 22.30 -20.29
N GLY A 139 -0.62 22.23 -19.38
CA GLY A 139 0.79 22.16 -19.73
C GLY A 139 1.72 21.92 -18.55
N SER A 140 2.96 21.50 -18.84
CA SER A 140 4.01 21.25 -17.85
C SER A 140 5.18 22.22 -18.02
N LYS A 141 5.79 22.67 -16.92
CA LYS A 141 7.02 23.49 -16.89
C LYS A 141 6.94 24.79 -17.71
N MET A 142 7.37 24.81 -18.98
CA MET A 142 7.15 25.96 -19.89
C MET A 142 5.71 26.01 -20.42
N GLY A 143 5.16 24.87 -20.85
CA GLY A 143 3.76 24.76 -21.26
C GLY A 143 2.80 25.17 -20.14
N ALA A 144 3.19 24.98 -18.88
CA ALA A 144 2.45 25.48 -17.71
C ALA A 144 2.36 27.02 -17.64
N PHE A 145 3.39 27.75 -18.09
CA PHE A 145 3.31 29.22 -18.22
C PHE A 145 2.33 29.61 -19.32
N MET A 146 2.37 28.91 -20.46
CA MET A 146 1.49 29.19 -21.59
C MET A 146 0.03 28.84 -21.26
N ALA A 147 -0.24 27.71 -20.62
CA ALA A 147 -1.57 27.32 -20.15
C ALA A 147 -2.15 28.32 -19.13
N LEU A 148 -1.36 28.79 -18.14
CA LEU A 148 -1.79 29.87 -17.24
C LEU A 148 -2.10 31.16 -17.99
N THR A 149 -1.26 31.52 -18.97
CA THR A 149 -1.43 32.75 -19.77
C THR A 149 -2.71 32.68 -20.63
N LEU A 150 -2.92 31.57 -21.34
CA LEU A 150 -4.11 31.35 -22.16
C LEU A 150 -5.38 31.33 -21.31
N ALA A 151 -5.35 30.77 -20.10
CA ALA A 151 -6.48 30.79 -19.17
C ALA A 151 -6.75 32.17 -18.55
N ILE A 152 -5.75 33.07 -18.47
CA ILE A 152 -5.99 34.48 -18.09
C ILE A 152 -6.63 35.25 -19.27
N LEU A 153 -6.14 35.03 -20.48
CA LEU A 153 -6.64 35.67 -21.71
C LEU A 153 -8.01 35.12 -22.17
N THR A 154 -8.37 33.93 -21.70
CA THR A 154 -9.64 33.24 -21.96
C THR A 154 -10.38 33.10 -20.63
N GLN A 155 -11.03 34.19 -20.22
CA GLN A 155 -11.70 34.24 -18.91
C GLN A 155 -12.78 33.14 -18.76
N GLU A 156 -13.11 32.83 -17.50
CA GLU A 156 -13.92 31.69 -17.02
C GLU A 156 -13.38 30.27 -17.32
N SER A 157 -12.40 30.11 -18.21
CA SER A 157 -11.71 28.82 -18.45
C SER A 157 -10.85 28.33 -17.27
N ILE A 158 -10.35 27.09 -17.39
CA ILE A 158 -9.60 26.39 -16.34
C ILE A 158 -8.18 26.05 -16.82
N ALA A 159 -7.17 26.33 -16.00
CA ALA A 159 -5.79 25.87 -16.19
C ALA A 159 -5.50 24.60 -15.36
N ILE A 160 -4.81 23.61 -15.93
CA ILE A 160 -4.31 22.41 -15.25
C ILE A 160 -2.79 22.35 -15.49
N VAL A 161 -1.98 22.63 -14.47
CA VAL A 161 -0.56 22.96 -14.68
C VAL A 161 0.40 22.27 -13.73
N GLU A 162 1.40 21.62 -14.32
CA GLU A 162 2.48 20.96 -13.58
C GLU A 162 3.69 21.87 -13.37
N MET A 163 4.25 21.82 -12.16
CA MET A 163 5.54 22.41 -11.81
C MET A 163 5.72 23.88 -12.26
N PRO A 164 4.69 24.75 -12.23
CA PRO A 164 4.56 25.88 -13.14
C PRO A 164 5.70 26.90 -13.05
N LYS A 165 6.25 27.25 -14.22
CA LYS A 165 7.06 28.46 -14.37
C LYS A 165 6.16 29.68 -14.39
N THR A 166 6.55 30.73 -13.65
CA THR A 166 5.77 31.98 -13.55
C THR A 166 6.45 33.19 -14.17
N LYS A 167 7.68 33.01 -14.65
CA LYS A 167 8.44 33.97 -15.45
C LYS A 167 9.19 33.23 -16.57
N VAL A 168 9.35 33.89 -17.71
CA VAL A 168 10.05 33.37 -18.90
C VAL A 168 11.55 33.19 -18.66
N PHE A 169 12.23 34.20 -18.08
CA PHE A 169 13.69 34.22 -17.86
C PHE A 169 14.21 33.26 -16.76
N ASP A 170 13.47 32.20 -16.46
CA ASP A 170 13.85 31.08 -15.61
C ASP A 170 14.71 30.02 -16.37
N ARG A 171 14.83 30.12 -17.71
CA ARG A 171 15.67 29.31 -18.62
C ARG A 171 15.81 30.04 -19.98
N GLN A 172 16.85 29.73 -20.77
CA GLN A 172 17.05 30.27 -22.14
C GLN A 172 16.92 31.81 -22.23
N LYS A 173 17.43 32.51 -21.22
CA LYS A 173 17.25 33.97 -21.10
C LYS A 173 18.00 34.69 -22.24
N GLU A 174 19.15 34.19 -22.61
CA GLU A 174 20.11 34.81 -23.51
C GLU A 174 19.57 34.85 -24.94
N SER A 175 19.15 33.70 -25.51
CA SER A 175 18.60 33.65 -26.88
C SER A 175 17.32 34.47 -27.04
N LEU A 176 16.45 34.51 -26.03
CA LEU A 176 15.26 35.37 -26.04
C LEU A 176 15.61 36.86 -25.97
N ILE A 177 16.62 37.25 -25.17
CA ILE A 177 17.08 38.65 -25.07
C ILE A 177 17.69 39.11 -26.39
N THR A 178 18.55 38.30 -27.02
CA THR A 178 19.20 38.68 -28.28
C THR A 178 18.22 38.67 -29.45
N ASN A 179 17.49 37.57 -29.66
CA ASN A 179 16.77 37.34 -30.92
C ASN A 179 15.35 37.91 -30.95
N ILE A 180 14.72 38.13 -29.79
CA ILE A 180 13.37 38.74 -29.70
C ILE A 180 13.44 40.15 -29.15
N PHE A 181 14.16 40.36 -28.04
CA PHE A 181 14.24 41.68 -27.39
C PHE A 181 15.42 42.54 -27.86
N GLN A 182 16.14 42.16 -28.91
CA GLN A 182 17.21 42.96 -29.55
C GLN A 182 18.27 43.47 -28.56
N ASN A 183 18.72 42.58 -27.67
CA ASN A 183 19.70 42.84 -26.60
C ASN A 183 19.29 43.89 -25.54
N LYS A 184 18.00 44.22 -25.42
CA LYS A 184 17.49 45.14 -24.39
C LYS A 184 17.73 44.64 -22.98
N SER A 185 17.88 45.58 -22.05
CA SER A 185 18.08 45.28 -20.64
C SER A 185 16.84 44.60 -20.03
N LEU A 186 17.06 43.76 -19.00
CA LEU A 186 15.94 43.15 -18.26
C LEU A 186 14.97 44.20 -17.69
N ASN A 187 15.43 45.42 -17.38
CA ASN A 187 14.57 46.48 -16.86
C ASN A 187 13.64 47.03 -17.94
N GLU A 188 14.15 47.37 -19.14
CA GLU A 188 13.32 47.74 -20.29
C GLU A 188 12.28 46.65 -20.62
N ILE A 189 12.72 45.39 -20.63
CA ILE A 189 11.84 44.26 -20.98
C ILE A 189 10.76 44.05 -19.91
N ASN A 190 11.08 44.10 -18.61
CA ASN A 190 10.04 44.01 -17.58
C ASN A 190 9.09 45.23 -17.63
N ASN A 191 9.57 46.43 -17.97
CA ASN A 191 8.75 47.63 -18.05
C ASN A 191 7.80 47.62 -19.26
N LYS A 192 8.27 47.33 -20.48
CA LYS A 192 7.43 47.32 -21.71
C LYS A 192 6.64 46.01 -21.87
N PHE A 193 7.21 44.87 -21.48
CA PHE A 193 6.67 43.54 -21.78
C PHE A 193 6.35 42.68 -20.55
N GLY A 194 6.39 43.23 -19.33
CA GLY A 194 6.21 42.49 -18.08
C GLY A 194 4.98 41.56 -18.06
N HIS A 195 3.86 41.98 -18.65
CA HIS A 195 2.65 41.18 -18.77
C HIS A 195 2.77 39.99 -19.74
N ARG A 196 3.64 40.06 -20.77
CA ARG A 196 3.92 38.93 -21.67
C ARG A 196 4.84 37.88 -21.02
N ILE A 197 5.69 38.29 -20.06
CA ILE A 197 6.78 37.45 -19.51
C ILE A 197 6.64 37.04 -18.03
N ASN A 198 5.59 37.50 -17.33
CA ASN A 198 5.37 37.25 -15.91
C ASN A 198 3.88 37.16 -15.59
N ILE A 199 3.42 35.96 -15.21
CA ILE A 199 2.02 35.67 -14.87
C ILE A 199 1.45 36.67 -13.84
N PHE A 200 2.28 37.12 -12.89
CA PHE A 200 1.86 38.04 -11.85
C PHE A 200 1.67 39.49 -12.31
N GLU A 201 2.24 39.92 -13.44
CA GLU A 201 1.89 41.21 -14.05
C GLU A 201 0.68 41.06 -14.98
N LEU A 202 0.50 39.90 -15.61
CA LEU A 202 -0.67 39.64 -16.44
C LEU A 202 -1.96 39.61 -15.62
N ILE A 203 -1.97 38.90 -14.48
CA ILE A 203 -3.12 38.87 -13.55
C ILE A 203 -3.50 40.27 -13.07
N LYS A 204 -2.52 41.19 -12.89
CA LYS A 204 -2.80 42.60 -12.56
C LYS A 204 -3.38 43.36 -13.74
N LYS A 205 -2.83 43.15 -14.95
CA LYS A 205 -3.21 43.88 -16.17
C LYS A 205 -4.61 43.52 -16.66
N GLU A 206 -4.97 42.24 -16.64
CA GLU A 206 -6.29 41.76 -17.06
C GLU A 206 -7.29 41.69 -15.88
N GLU A 207 -6.88 42.15 -14.69
CA GLU A 207 -7.61 42.05 -13.40
C GLU A 207 -8.29 40.68 -13.17
N TYR A 208 -7.60 39.59 -13.50
CA TYR A 208 -8.23 38.26 -13.56
C TYR A 208 -7.33 37.12 -13.10
N ILE A 209 -7.86 36.29 -12.19
CA ILE A 209 -7.25 35.03 -11.74
C ILE A 209 -8.05 33.85 -12.34
N PRO A 210 -7.42 32.96 -13.12
CA PRO A 210 -8.10 31.78 -13.67
C PRO A 210 -8.37 30.72 -12.61
N ASN A 211 -9.40 29.90 -12.84
CA ASN A 211 -9.54 28.63 -12.13
C ASN A 211 -8.33 27.76 -12.47
N THR A 212 -7.59 27.31 -11.46
CA THR A 212 -6.27 26.70 -11.66
C THR A 212 -6.08 25.47 -10.79
N TYR A 213 -5.58 24.40 -11.40
CA TYR A 213 -5.15 23.17 -10.74
C TYR A 213 -3.63 23.05 -10.86
N ILE A 214 -2.91 23.49 -9.83
CA ILE A 214 -1.45 23.39 -9.76
C ILE A 214 -1.06 22.03 -9.17
N ILE A 215 -0.17 21.32 -9.85
CA ILE A 215 0.34 20.02 -9.43
C ILE A 215 1.85 20.14 -9.31
N THR A 216 2.40 19.93 -8.11
CA THR A 216 3.82 20.22 -7.86
C THR A 216 4.38 19.55 -6.61
N ASN A 217 5.65 19.13 -6.69
CA ASN A 217 6.35 18.56 -5.53
C ASN A 217 6.71 19.64 -4.49
N LEU A 218 6.75 19.25 -3.21
CA LEU A 218 7.16 20.09 -2.08
C LEU A 218 8.67 20.45 -2.11
N ASN A 219 9.03 21.55 -2.78
CA ASN A 219 10.42 22.05 -2.81
C ASN A 219 10.57 23.57 -2.59
N LYS A 220 11.81 24.01 -2.29
CA LYS A 220 12.14 25.41 -1.95
C LYS A 220 11.73 26.45 -3.01
N LYS A 221 11.70 26.10 -4.30
CA LYS A 221 11.37 27.05 -5.38
C LYS A 221 9.87 27.41 -5.35
N TYR A 222 9.00 26.51 -4.94
CA TYR A 222 7.55 26.76 -4.85
C TYR A 222 7.14 27.60 -3.62
N ILE A 223 7.99 27.74 -2.60
CA ILE A 223 7.79 28.74 -1.54
C ILE A 223 7.72 30.15 -2.16
N THR A 224 8.47 30.42 -3.24
CA THR A 224 8.41 31.67 -4.00
C THR A 224 7.11 31.81 -4.80
N LEU A 225 6.51 30.71 -5.29
CA LEU A 225 5.19 30.71 -5.92
C LEU A 225 4.12 31.15 -4.91
N PHE A 226 4.01 30.48 -3.76
CA PHE A 226 3.08 30.85 -2.70
C PHE A 226 3.27 32.31 -2.22
N LYS A 227 4.52 32.76 -2.04
CA LYS A 227 4.85 34.15 -1.65
C LYS A 227 4.47 35.22 -2.69
N LYS A 228 4.34 34.86 -3.97
CA LYS A 228 3.85 35.77 -5.03
C LYS A 228 2.33 35.71 -5.15
N LEU A 229 1.72 34.52 -5.03
CA LEU A 229 0.25 34.36 -4.99
C LEU A 229 -0.37 35.17 -3.84
N GLY A 230 0.23 35.12 -2.64
CA GLY A 230 -0.14 35.96 -1.50
C GLY A 230 0.17 37.46 -1.64
N LYS A 231 0.61 37.93 -2.81
CA LYS A 231 0.82 39.34 -3.18
C LYS A 231 -0.02 39.77 -4.40
N LEU A 232 -0.91 38.91 -4.91
CA LEU A 232 -1.89 39.32 -5.92
C LEU A 232 -2.85 40.36 -5.35
N PRO A 233 -3.35 41.31 -6.17
CA PRO A 233 -4.38 42.25 -5.74
C PRO A 233 -5.66 41.50 -5.34
N PHE A 234 -6.42 42.07 -4.41
CA PHE A 234 -7.78 41.58 -4.15
C PHE A 234 -8.70 42.04 -5.29
N ILE A 235 -8.99 41.13 -6.21
CA ILE A 235 -9.95 41.36 -7.28
C ILE A 235 -11.36 41.11 -6.75
N LYS A 236 -12.21 42.13 -6.83
CA LYS A 236 -13.59 42.10 -6.34
C LYS A 236 -14.45 41.18 -7.23
N ASN A 237 -15.44 40.53 -6.64
CA ASN A 237 -16.45 39.67 -7.30
C ASN A 237 -15.96 38.36 -7.99
N GLN A 238 -14.66 38.08 -8.12
CA GLN A 238 -14.21 36.80 -8.67
C GLN A 238 -14.36 35.65 -7.65
N LYS A 239 -14.96 34.54 -8.09
CA LYS A 239 -15.11 33.29 -7.31
C LYS A 239 -14.02 32.25 -7.61
N ASN A 240 -13.07 32.57 -8.48
CA ASN A 240 -12.14 31.62 -9.05
C ASN A 240 -11.13 31.08 -8.02
N LYS A 241 -10.77 29.81 -8.17
CA LYS A 241 -9.96 29.05 -7.20
C LYS A 241 -8.62 28.62 -7.78
N ILE A 242 -7.57 28.68 -6.96
CA ILE A 242 -6.29 28.03 -7.24
C ILE A 242 -6.16 26.83 -6.29
N HIS A 243 -6.48 25.64 -6.80
CA HIS A 243 -6.27 24.37 -6.12
C HIS A 243 -4.82 23.93 -6.30
N ILE A 244 -4.20 23.43 -5.23
CA ILE A 244 -2.78 23.06 -5.25
C ILE A 244 -2.61 21.63 -4.69
N ARG A 245 -2.35 20.67 -5.59
CA ARG A 245 -1.93 19.30 -5.28
C ARG A 245 -0.44 19.32 -4.97
N LEU A 246 -0.08 18.88 -3.76
CA LEU A 246 1.31 18.73 -3.33
C LEU A 246 1.69 17.25 -3.28
N ASP A 247 2.48 16.82 -4.26
CA ASP A 247 3.02 15.46 -4.32
C ASP A 247 4.33 15.37 -3.50
N ASN A 248 4.53 14.22 -2.85
CA ASN A 248 5.44 14.12 -1.70
C ASN A 248 6.79 13.44 -2.03
N GLU A 249 7.04 13.13 -3.30
CA GLU A 249 8.18 12.29 -3.68
C GLU A 249 9.51 13.06 -3.77
N ASN A 250 10.60 12.38 -3.35
CA ASN A 250 11.99 12.79 -3.60
C ASN A 250 12.53 12.25 -4.95
N THR A 251 11.68 11.63 -5.77
CA THR A 251 12.01 11.08 -7.08
C THR A 251 12.27 12.18 -8.11
N THR A 252 12.75 11.78 -9.29
CA THR A 252 12.97 12.69 -10.43
C THR A 252 11.65 13.26 -10.97
N GLN A 253 11.75 14.39 -11.67
CA GLN A 253 10.59 15.18 -12.13
C GLN A 253 9.80 14.51 -13.28
N LYS A 254 9.07 13.44 -12.97
CA LYS A 254 8.10 12.87 -13.90
C LYS A 254 6.98 13.88 -14.17
N PRO A 255 6.56 14.09 -15.44
CA PRO A 255 5.26 14.68 -15.74
C PRO A 255 4.12 13.80 -15.20
N LEU A 256 2.88 14.29 -15.24
CA LEU A 256 1.73 13.40 -15.08
C LEU A 256 1.72 12.35 -16.19
N GLU A 257 1.11 11.22 -15.90
CA GLU A 257 0.68 10.27 -16.93
C GLU A 257 -0.66 10.70 -17.55
N SER A 258 -0.91 10.29 -18.80
CA SER A 258 -2.14 10.67 -19.51
C SER A 258 -3.43 10.28 -18.75
N TYR A 259 -3.39 9.18 -17.99
CA TYR A 259 -4.52 8.73 -17.16
C TYR A 259 -4.75 9.63 -15.93
N GLU A 260 -3.71 10.23 -15.35
CA GLU A 260 -3.89 11.17 -14.23
C GLU A 260 -4.57 12.46 -14.70
N LEU A 261 -4.20 12.95 -15.89
CA LEU A 261 -4.86 14.10 -16.49
C LEU A 261 -6.33 13.79 -16.82
N ARG A 262 -6.64 12.64 -17.46
CA ARG A 262 -8.03 12.18 -17.67
C ARG A 262 -8.82 12.10 -16.36
N ASN A 263 -8.25 11.50 -15.31
CA ASN A 263 -8.89 11.40 -14.00
C ASN A 263 -9.16 12.77 -13.36
N LEU A 264 -8.29 13.76 -13.57
CA LEU A 264 -8.48 15.11 -13.05
C LEU A 264 -9.52 15.89 -13.86
N ILE A 265 -9.51 15.76 -15.20
CA ILE A 265 -10.54 16.34 -16.10
C ILE A 265 -11.93 15.82 -15.74
N HIS A 266 -12.10 14.50 -15.59
CA HIS A 266 -13.37 13.88 -15.20
C HIS A 266 -13.91 14.42 -13.86
N ASN A 267 -13.03 14.74 -12.92
CA ASN A 267 -13.41 15.25 -11.59
C ASN A 267 -13.36 16.78 -11.47
N ILE A 268 -13.08 17.54 -12.55
CA ILE A 268 -12.84 18.99 -12.48
C ILE A 268 -14.02 19.77 -11.88
N ASN A 269 -15.26 19.37 -12.20
CA ASN A 269 -16.48 20.00 -11.68
C ASN A 269 -16.69 19.71 -10.19
N LYS A 270 -16.41 18.47 -9.75
CA LYS A 270 -16.46 18.08 -8.33
C LYS A 270 -15.40 18.83 -7.50
N LEU A 271 -14.23 19.08 -8.08
CA LEU A 271 -13.17 19.84 -7.42
C LEU A 271 -13.48 21.35 -7.36
N ASN A 272 -14.17 21.89 -8.37
CA ASN A 272 -14.66 23.27 -8.38
C ASN A 272 -15.82 23.50 -7.40
N ASP A 273 -16.65 22.49 -7.12
CA ASP A 273 -17.73 22.58 -6.13
C ASP A 273 -17.20 22.77 -4.69
N THR A 274 -17.91 23.58 -3.90
CA THR A 274 -17.66 23.73 -2.46
C THR A 274 -18.25 22.59 -1.64
N ASN A 275 -19.35 21.99 -2.08
CA ASN A 275 -20.12 21.03 -1.29
C ASN A 275 -19.50 19.63 -1.35
N TYR A 276 -19.00 19.21 -2.52
CA TYR A 276 -18.27 17.95 -2.70
C TYR A 276 -17.15 17.71 -1.66
N PHE A 277 -16.40 18.74 -1.28
CA PHE A 277 -15.37 18.60 -0.23
C PHE A 277 -15.96 18.46 1.18
N THR A 278 -17.13 19.03 1.46
CA THR A 278 -17.86 18.82 2.72
C THR A 278 -18.44 17.41 2.79
N GLU A 279 -19.03 16.91 1.70
CA GLU A 279 -19.51 15.52 1.59
C GLU A 279 -18.37 14.52 1.65
N SER A 280 -17.25 14.78 0.97
CA SER A 280 -16.03 13.96 1.06
C SER A 280 -15.46 13.94 2.48
N GLN A 281 -15.50 15.06 3.22
CA GLN A 281 -15.12 15.07 4.64
C GLN A 281 -16.09 14.28 5.52
N LEU A 282 -17.40 14.31 5.24
CA LEU A 282 -18.39 13.45 5.90
C LEU A 282 -18.15 11.97 5.61
N LEU A 283 -17.86 11.62 4.35
CA LEU A 283 -17.57 10.25 3.92
C LEU A 283 -16.27 9.74 4.55
N HIS A 284 -15.20 10.54 4.55
CA HIS A 284 -13.95 10.21 5.25
C HIS A 284 -14.13 10.10 6.77
N LYS A 285 -15.09 10.81 7.37
CA LYS A 285 -15.48 10.64 8.78
C LYS A 285 -16.19 9.29 8.99
N LYS A 286 -17.19 8.94 8.17
CA LYS A 286 -17.88 7.64 8.21
C LYS A 286 -16.92 6.47 8.01
N VAL A 287 -16.13 6.49 6.94
CA VAL A 287 -15.12 5.47 6.63
C VAL A 287 -14.10 5.33 7.76
N ARG A 288 -13.74 6.41 8.45
CA ARG A 288 -12.87 6.33 9.62
C ARG A 288 -13.56 5.71 10.84
N GLU A 289 -14.82 6.02 11.09
CA GLU A 289 -15.64 5.43 12.16
C GLU A 289 -15.89 3.93 11.91
N GLU A 290 -16.10 3.53 10.65
CA GLU A 290 -16.20 2.14 10.21
C GLU A 290 -14.86 1.38 10.35
N ASN A 291 -13.74 1.96 9.92
CA ASN A 291 -12.41 1.37 10.13
C ASN A 291 -12.06 1.22 11.62
N GLN A 292 -12.54 2.11 12.49
CA GLN A 292 -12.40 1.92 13.94
C GLN A 292 -13.20 0.72 14.45
N LYS A 293 -14.45 0.54 14.00
CA LYS A 293 -15.25 -0.67 14.34
C LYS A 293 -14.60 -1.95 13.81
N ILE A 294 -14.09 -1.95 12.58
CA ILE A 294 -13.38 -3.10 11.99
C ILE A 294 -12.14 -3.45 12.83
N SER A 295 -11.36 -2.47 13.28
CA SER A 295 -10.22 -2.70 14.17
C SER A 295 -10.64 -3.28 15.53
N GLN A 296 -11.80 -2.90 16.06
CA GLN A 296 -12.33 -3.47 17.32
C GLN A 296 -12.78 -4.92 17.13
N TYR A 297 -13.53 -5.21 16.06
CA TYR A 297 -13.92 -6.59 15.73
C TYR A 297 -12.72 -7.50 15.43
N GLN A 298 -11.63 -6.97 14.86
CA GLN A 298 -10.38 -7.72 14.67
C GLN A 298 -9.69 -8.04 16.01
N GLU A 299 -9.74 -7.12 16.98
CA GLU A 299 -9.20 -7.33 18.33
C GLU A 299 -10.04 -8.37 19.12
N GLU A 300 -11.37 -8.24 19.08
CA GLU A 300 -12.32 -9.22 19.66
C GLU A 300 -12.15 -10.63 19.05
N LEU A 301 -12.07 -10.73 17.71
CA LEU A 301 -11.86 -12.01 17.03
C LEU A 301 -10.49 -12.62 17.35
N THR A 302 -9.46 -11.78 17.55
CA THR A 302 -8.13 -12.25 17.96
C THR A 302 -8.16 -12.84 19.38
N ILE A 303 -8.92 -12.25 20.30
CA ILE A 303 -9.12 -12.78 21.66
C ILE A 303 -9.86 -14.12 21.59
N GLN A 304 -10.97 -14.19 20.85
CA GLN A 304 -11.73 -15.45 20.66
C GLN A 304 -10.88 -16.56 20.03
N LEU A 305 -10.02 -16.24 19.05
CA LEU A 305 -9.09 -17.21 18.46
C LEU A 305 -8.05 -17.71 19.48
N GLN A 306 -7.54 -16.86 20.37
CA GLN A 306 -6.63 -17.28 21.44
C GLN A 306 -7.32 -18.16 22.49
N GLU A 307 -8.60 -17.91 22.79
CA GLU A 307 -9.40 -18.76 23.67
C GLU A 307 -9.72 -20.11 23.02
N ALA A 308 -10.09 -20.13 21.73
CA ALA A 308 -10.27 -21.36 20.97
C ALA A 308 -8.97 -22.19 20.89
N GLN A 309 -7.82 -21.55 20.72
CA GLN A 309 -6.52 -22.24 20.75
C GLN A 309 -6.22 -22.87 22.12
N LYS A 310 -6.46 -22.16 23.23
CA LYS A 310 -6.32 -22.71 24.59
C LYS A 310 -7.29 -23.87 24.86
N ASN A 311 -8.51 -23.79 24.33
CA ASN A 311 -9.49 -24.86 24.48
C ASN A 311 -9.11 -26.10 23.65
N ASN A 312 -8.58 -25.92 22.43
CA ASN A 312 -8.05 -27.01 21.63
C ASN A 312 -6.83 -27.70 22.29
N GLN A 313 -5.96 -26.94 22.97
CA GLN A 313 -4.87 -27.51 23.77
C GLN A 313 -5.40 -28.41 24.90
N LYS A 314 -6.41 -27.94 25.66
CA LYS A 314 -7.07 -28.76 26.69
C LYS A 314 -7.77 -30.00 26.12
N ILE A 315 -8.37 -29.90 24.93
CA ILE A 315 -8.96 -31.06 24.25
C ILE A 315 -7.88 -32.10 23.95
N GLN A 316 -6.72 -31.68 23.43
CA GLN A 316 -5.57 -32.58 23.19
C GLN A 316 -5.01 -33.20 24.48
N GLU A 317 -4.97 -32.45 25.58
CA GLU A 317 -4.62 -32.97 26.91
C GLU A 317 -5.62 -34.05 27.39
N TYR A 318 -6.93 -33.82 27.21
CA TYR A 318 -7.97 -34.80 27.55
C TYR A 318 -7.97 -36.02 26.62
N GLU A 319 -7.66 -35.85 25.33
CA GLU A 319 -7.51 -36.96 24.36
C GLU A 319 -6.33 -37.87 24.76
N GLN A 320 -5.20 -37.29 25.17
CA GLN A 320 -4.04 -38.06 25.68
C GLN A 320 -4.35 -38.79 26.99
N GLN A 321 -5.07 -38.15 27.92
CA GLN A 321 -5.52 -38.79 29.16
C GLN A 321 -6.49 -39.95 28.86
N LEU A 322 -7.48 -39.73 27.99
CA LEU A 322 -8.45 -40.75 27.59
C LEU A 322 -7.77 -41.94 26.88
N GLN A 323 -6.78 -41.69 26.04
CA GLN A 323 -5.98 -42.75 25.41
C GLN A 323 -5.18 -43.54 26.45
N THR A 324 -4.56 -42.86 27.42
CA THR A 324 -3.85 -43.51 28.53
C THR A 324 -4.77 -44.40 29.38
N GLU A 325 -6.00 -43.95 29.67
CA GLU A 325 -6.98 -44.76 30.40
C GLU A 325 -7.54 -45.93 29.57
N LYS A 326 -7.66 -45.80 28.25
CA LYS A 326 -7.99 -46.93 27.35
C LYS A 326 -6.92 -48.01 27.39
N GLU A 327 -5.65 -47.63 27.31
CA GLU A 327 -4.51 -48.57 27.35
C GLU A 327 -4.44 -49.31 28.70
N LYS A 328 -4.71 -48.61 29.82
CA LYS A 328 -4.89 -49.25 31.14
C LYS A 328 -6.07 -50.21 31.15
N LEU A 329 -7.22 -49.82 30.58
CA LEU A 329 -8.41 -50.66 30.54
C LEU A 329 -8.19 -51.92 29.70
N GLU A 330 -7.51 -51.82 28.56
CA GLU A 330 -7.14 -52.95 27.70
C GLU A 330 -6.19 -53.92 28.41
N GLN A 331 -5.16 -53.40 29.09
CA GLN A 331 -4.26 -54.21 29.90
C GLN A 331 -4.96 -54.87 31.10
N ASN A 332 -5.93 -54.18 31.72
CA ASN A 332 -6.77 -54.75 32.78
C ASN A 332 -7.69 -55.86 32.24
N ASN A 333 -8.32 -55.65 31.07
CA ASN A 333 -9.16 -56.65 30.43
C ASN A 333 -8.37 -57.91 30.06
N LYS A 334 -7.17 -57.75 29.47
CA LYS A 334 -6.26 -58.87 29.21
C LYS A 334 -5.88 -59.62 30.49
N THR A 335 -5.60 -58.90 31.57
CA THR A 335 -5.31 -59.49 32.89
C THR A 335 -6.53 -60.25 33.45
N LEU A 336 -7.74 -59.74 33.21
CA LEU A 336 -8.99 -60.41 33.56
C LEU A 336 -9.21 -61.67 32.73
N GLU A 337 -9.00 -61.63 31.41
CA GLU A 337 -9.08 -62.80 30.52
C GLU A 337 -8.11 -63.91 30.95
N GLU A 338 -6.84 -63.57 31.20
CA GLU A 338 -5.85 -64.52 31.72
C GLU A 338 -6.30 -65.15 33.05
N ASN A 339 -6.87 -64.35 33.96
CA ASN A 339 -7.37 -64.84 35.24
C ASN A 339 -8.63 -65.71 35.08
N THR A 340 -9.50 -65.39 34.12
CA THR A 340 -10.65 -66.21 33.74
C THR A 340 -10.20 -67.54 33.16
N GLN A 341 -9.22 -67.56 32.25
CA GLN A 341 -8.63 -68.80 31.72
C GLN A 341 -8.04 -69.66 32.85
N LYS A 342 -7.21 -69.08 33.73
CA LYS A 342 -6.63 -69.76 34.92
C LYS A 342 -7.71 -70.28 35.88
N LEU A 343 -8.88 -69.62 35.95
CA LEU A 343 -10.03 -70.08 36.73
C LEU A 343 -10.78 -71.23 36.01
N THR A 344 -11.00 -71.14 34.70
CA THR A 344 -11.59 -72.21 33.88
C THR A 344 -10.74 -73.47 33.90
N GLU A 345 -9.41 -73.36 33.84
CA GLU A 345 -8.49 -74.48 34.04
C GLU A 345 -8.66 -75.12 35.42
N LYS A 346 -8.75 -74.32 36.49
CA LYS A 346 -9.00 -74.82 37.86
C LYS A 346 -10.36 -75.51 37.96
N VAL A 347 -11.42 -74.95 37.38
CA VAL A 347 -12.77 -75.55 37.35
C VAL A 347 -12.78 -76.86 36.57
N ASN A 348 -12.11 -76.93 35.42
CA ASN A 348 -11.97 -78.16 34.63
C ASN A 348 -11.14 -79.21 35.38
N LYS A 349 -10.09 -78.81 36.10
CA LYS A 349 -9.28 -79.69 36.95
C LYS A 349 -10.06 -80.19 38.16
N ILE A 350 -10.89 -79.34 38.79
CA ILE A 350 -11.83 -79.73 39.84
C ILE A 350 -12.83 -80.75 39.28
N LYS A 351 -13.52 -80.45 38.17
CA LYS A 351 -14.47 -81.37 37.51
C LYS A 351 -13.83 -82.73 37.15
N THR A 352 -12.61 -82.72 36.63
CA THR A 352 -11.83 -83.94 36.35
C THR A 352 -11.51 -84.70 37.63
N ASN A 353 -11.18 -84.00 38.72
CA ASN A 353 -10.92 -84.62 40.02
C ASN A 353 -12.21 -85.15 40.66
N THR A 354 -13.36 -84.47 40.52
CA THR A 354 -14.69 -84.96 40.95
C THR A 354 -15.06 -86.23 40.19
N GLN A 355 -14.90 -86.26 38.87
CA GLN A 355 -15.11 -87.47 38.06
C GLN A 355 -14.17 -88.62 38.46
N LYS A 356 -12.91 -88.32 38.81
CA LYS A 356 -11.98 -89.30 39.39
C LYS A 356 -12.43 -89.75 40.79
N LEU A 357 -12.99 -88.85 41.60
CA LEU A 357 -13.53 -89.18 42.92
C LEU A 357 -14.74 -90.10 42.79
N GLU A 358 -15.71 -89.77 41.93
CA GLU A 358 -16.86 -90.64 41.60
C GLU A 358 -16.41 -92.02 41.07
N GLN A 359 -15.35 -92.07 40.25
CA GLN A 359 -14.77 -93.34 39.78
C GLN A 359 -14.07 -94.10 40.92
N LEU A 360 -13.40 -93.41 41.84
CA LEU A 360 -12.77 -94.02 43.02
C LEU A 360 -13.80 -94.48 44.05
N GLU A 361 -14.91 -93.75 44.24
CA GLU A 361 -16.05 -94.16 45.06
C GLU A 361 -16.77 -95.36 44.45
N ARG A 362 -17.02 -95.37 43.12
CA ARG A 362 -17.54 -96.56 42.43
C ARG A 362 -16.60 -97.76 42.57
N LYS A 363 -15.28 -97.55 42.42
CA LYS A 363 -14.27 -98.60 42.65
C LYS A 363 -14.17 -99.02 44.11
N PHE A 364 -14.38 -98.13 45.06
CA PHE A 364 -14.38 -98.44 46.50
C PHE A 364 -15.67 -99.17 46.91
N ILE A 365 -16.81 -98.87 46.30
CA ILE A 365 -18.06 -99.61 46.48
C ILE A 365 -17.97 -101.00 45.81
N LEU A 366 -17.32 -101.11 44.64
CA LEU A 366 -16.98 -102.41 44.04
C LEU A 366 -16.03 -103.19 44.94
N SER A 367 -14.87 -102.60 45.27
CA SER A 367 -13.85 -103.20 46.14
C SER A 367 -14.39 -103.52 47.53
N LYS A 368 -15.39 -102.82 48.06
CA LYS A 368 -16.04 -103.17 49.32
C LYS A 368 -17.00 -104.36 49.18
N LYS A 369 -17.66 -104.52 48.03
CA LYS A 369 -18.41 -105.75 47.72
C LYS A 369 -17.48 -106.93 47.46
N GLU A 370 -16.42 -106.71 46.69
CA GLU A 370 -15.36 -107.68 46.42
C GLU A 370 -14.65 -108.07 47.71
N ASN A 371 -14.39 -107.13 48.64
CA ASN A 371 -13.84 -107.43 49.96
C ASN A 371 -14.83 -108.17 50.86
N ILE A 372 -16.14 -107.95 50.77
CA ILE A 372 -17.13 -108.76 51.52
C ILE A 372 -17.15 -110.21 50.98
N GLU A 373 -17.06 -110.39 49.67
CA GLU A 373 -16.99 -111.72 49.06
C GLU A 373 -15.59 -112.37 49.25
N GLN A 374 -14.52 -111.56 49.33
CA GLN A 374 -13.17 -112.02 49.63
C GLN A 374 -12.95 -112.28 51.13
N GLU A 375 -13.53 -111.53 52.07
CA GLU A 375 -13.48 -111.86 53.51
C GLU A 375 -14.11 -113.24 53.77
N LYS A 376 -15.19 -113.55 53.05
CA LYS A 376 -15.84 -114.86 53.01
C LYS A 376 -14.93 -115.94 52.39
N GLN A 377 -14.30 -115.69 51.24
CA GLN A 377 -13.31 -116.62 50.64
C GLN A 377 -11.98 -116.69 51.43
N ILE A 378 -11.65 -115.69 52.24
CA ILE A 378 -10.45 -115.63 53.09
C ILE A 378 -10.72 -116.38 54.41
N GLN A 379 -11.94 -116.39 54.95
CA GLN A 379 -12.28 -117.37 55.99
C GLN A 379 -12.08 -118.81 55.51
N GLU A 380 -12.43 -119.11 54.26
CA GLU A 380 -12.17 -120.41 53.63
C GLU A 380 -10.66 -120.64 53.37
N LYS A 381 -9.92 -119.64 52.88
CA LYS A 381 -8.50 -119.78 52.48
C LYS A 381 -7.43 -119.46 53.54
N THR A 382 -7.78 -118.87 54.67
CA THR A 382 -6.90 -118.78 55.84
C THR A 382 -6.72 -120.15 56.49
N GLN A 383 -7.68 -121.06 56.31
CA GLN A 383 -7.56 -122.46 56.70
C GLN A 383 -6.66 -123.28 55.73
N GLU A 384 -6.49 -122.81 54.48
CA GLU A 384 -5.68 -123.45 53.42
C GLU A 384 -4.21 -122.93 53.40
N ASN A 385 -3.99 -121.63 53.66
CA ASN A 385 -2.65 -121.01 53.56
C ASN A 385 -1.68 -121.31 54.73
N GLN A 386 -2.17 -121.91 55.82
CA GLN A 386 -1.27 -122.39 56.89
C GLN A 386 -0.36 -123.53 56.40
N GLU A 387 -0.77 -124.29 55.37
CA GLU A 387 0.03 -125.40 54.83
C GLU A 387 1.05 -124.92 53.78
N LEU A 388 0.65 -124.02 52.86
CA LEU A 388 1.48 -123.56 51.74
C LEU A 388 2.64 -122.63 52.12
N THR A 389 2.58 -121.98 53.29
CA THR A 389 3.61 -121.01 53.74
C THR A 389 5.02 -121.64 53.84
N THR A 390 5.08 -122.97 53.98
CA THR A 390 6.30 -123.79 54.05
C THR A 390 7.16 -123.75 52.76
N GLN A 391 6.59 -123.39 51.60
CA GLN A 391 7.14 -123.83 50.30
C GLN A 391 7.64 -122.71 49.35
N ILE A 392 7.59 -121.44 49.75
CA ILE A 392 7.85 -120.29 48.84
C ILE A 392 9.16 -119.51 49.16
N GLN A 393 9.92 -119.92 50.18
CA GLN A 393 11.17 -119.24 50.57
C GLN A 393 12.33 -119.35 49.56
N GLU A 394 12.26 -120.20 48.53
CA GLU A 394 13.45 -120.59 47.74
C GLU A 394 13.75 -119.73 46.48
N ASN A 395 12.75 -119.22 45.76
CA ASN A 395 12.92 -119.05 44.29
C ASN A 395 13.38 -117.67 43.75
N ASN A 396 12.95 -116.54 44.31
CA ASN A 396 12.96 -115.27 43.55
C ASN A 396 14.26 -114.43 43.65
N LYS A 397 15.39 -115.01 43.25
CA LYS A 397 16.74 -114.42 43.32
C LYS A 397 17.24 -113.76 42.01
N THR A 398 16.40 -113.70 40.96
CA THR A 398 16.91 -113.95 39.58
C THR A 398 16.70 -112.82 38.54
N HIS A 399 16.03 -111.71 38.85
CA HIS A 399 15.63 -110.70 37.83
C HIS A 399 16.13 -109.26 38.05
N THR A 400 17.41 -109.11 38.40
CA THR A 400 18.10 -107.82 38.55
C THR A 400 19.17 -107.60 37.47
N GLN A 401 18.82 -107.49 36.18
CA GLN A 401 19.86 -107.28 35.15
C GLN A 401 19.54 -106.64 33.77
N GLN A 402 18.29 -106.33 33.39
CA GLN A 402 17.97 -106.05 31.96
C GLN A 402 17.68 -104.59 31.52
N ILE A 403 17.66 -103.58 32.40
CA ILE A 403 17.27 -102.21 32.01
C ILE A 403 18.38 -101.20 32.37
N LYS A 404 19.39 -101.06 31.49
CA LYS A 404 20.52 -100.13 31.72
C LYS A 404 21.27 -99.57 30.50
N GLU A 405 20.75 -99.70 29.27
CA GLU A 405 21.53 -99.38 28.04
C GLU A 405 20.99 -98.25 27.12
N LEU A 406 19.80 -97.70 27.34
CA LEU A 406 19.15 -96.77 26.37
C LEU A 406 19.36 -95.27 26.65
N GLU A 407 20.54 -94.86 27.14
CA GLU A 407 20.86 -93.46 27.47
C GLU A 407 22.00 -92.82 26.63
N LYS A 408 22.27 -93.27 25.38
CA LYS A 408 23.38 -92.74 24.57
C LYS A 408 23.07 -92.42 23.10
N LYS A 409 22.68 -91.16 22.84
CA LYS A 409 23.02 -90.25 21.69
C LYS A 409 22.01 -89.09 21.65
N ASN A 410 22.21 -88.00 22.39
CA ASN A 410 23.27 -86.97 22.31
C ASN A 410 23.24 -86.10 21.04
N THR A 411 22.51 -84.99 21.14
CA THR A 411 22.89 -83.61 20.77
C THR A 411 24.11 -83.36 19.86
N LYS A 412 23.92 -82.61 18.77
CA LYS A 412 24.90 -81.58 18.35
C LYS A 412 24.35 -80.51 17.37
N THR A 413 25.07 -79.38 17.33
CA THR A 413 25.10 -78.36 16.26
C THR A 413 23.98 -77.32 16.19
N GLN A 414 23.84 -76.60 17.31
CA GLN A 414 23.58 -75.14 17.31
C GLN A 414 24.70 -74.38 16.53
N THR A 415 24.44 -73.10 16.20
CA THR A 415 25.33 -72.05 15.63
C THR A 415 25.72 -72.08 14.14
N LYS A 416 25.06 -71.19 13.37
CA LYS A 416 25.57 -70.36 12.24
C LYS A 416 24.59 -69.16 12.01
N LEU A 417 24.24 -68.38 13.03
CA LEU A 417 24.89 -67.10 13.38
C LEU A 417 24.98 -66.04 12.24
N ASP A 418 25.54 -66.37 11.07
CA ASP A 418 26.21 -65.38 10.21
C ASP A 418 25.48 -65.02 8.90
N GLN A 419 24.26 -64.45 8.96
CA GLN A 419 23.64 -63.76 7.80
C GLN A 419 23.11 -62.33 8.07
N SER A 420 23.31 -61.81 9.27
CA SER A 420 23.63 -60.38 9.46
C SER A 420 22.53 -59.37 9.10
N ILE A 421 22.72 -58.38 8.21
CA ILE A 421 23.63 -58.27 7.05
C ILE A 421 23.02 -57.25 6.05
N LYS A 422 21.90 -57.64 5.42
CA LYS A 422 21.55 -57.14 4.07
C LYS A 422 20.63 -55.92 3.95
N TYR A 423 19.69 -55.67 4.88
CA TYR A 423 18.53 -54.79 4.60
C TYR A 423 18.62 -53.31 5.03
N ILE A 424 19.63 -52.90 5.81
CA ILE A 424 19.71 -51.53 6.37
C ILE A 424 20.36 -50.51 5.39
N LYS A 425 20.69 -50.92 4.15
CA LYS A 425 21.66 -50.21 3.29
C LYS A 425 21.08 -49.36 2.13
N GLN A 426 19.80 -48.97 2.15
CA GLN A 426 19.16 -48.19 1.06
C GLN A 426 18.30 -46.99 1.53
N TYR A 427 18.92 -46.00 2.18
CA TYR A 427 18.28 -44.76 2.64
C TYR A 427 18.37 -43.58 1.62
N LYS A 428 18.34 -43.83 0.31
CA LYS A 428 19.01 -42.89 -0.64
C LYS A 428 18.32 -42.47 -1.96
N THR A 429 17.02 -42.70 -2.17
CA THR A 429 16.42 -42.53 -3.52
C THR A 429 15.06 -41.81 -3.59
N LEU A 430 14.66 -40.98 -2.61
CA LEU A 430 13.33 -40.31 -2.66
C LEU A 430 13.25 -38.92 -1.99
N LEU A 431 14.36 -38.17 -1.94
CA LEU A 431 14.44 -36.86 -1.27
C LEU A 431 15.12 -35.78 -2.13
N GLN A 432 14.96 -35.82 -3.48
CA GLN A 432 15.68 -34.85 -4.33
C GLN A 432 15.12 -34.56 -5.73
N GLN A 433 13.85 -34.11 -5.84
CA GLN A 433 13.40 -33.26 -6.98
C GLN A 433 12.02 -32.61 -6.78
N TYR A 434 11.98 -31.29 -6.55
CA TYR A 434 11.16 -30.37 -7.36
C TYR A 434 11.65 -28.91 -7.26
N LYS A 435 11.54 -28.17 -8.36
CA LYS A 435 11.96 -26.77 -8.60
C LYS A 435 11.03 -26.20 -9.70
N THR A 436 10.70 -24.92 -9.86
CA THR A 436 11.05 -23.66 -9.14
C THR A 436 9.80 -22.72 -9.26
N ARG A 437 9.76 -21.37 -9.19
CA ARG A 437 10.70 -20.22 -9.10
C ARG A 437 9.97 -19.07 -8.38
N GLU A 438 10.62 -18.29 -7.52
CA GLU A 438 11.03 -16.88 -7.75
C GLU A 438 10.06 -16.00 -8.57
N ILE A 439 9.54 -14.91 -7.96
CA ILE A 439 9.61 -13.51 -8.45
C ILE A 439 9.10 -12.53 -7.35
N LYS A 440 9.48 -11.25 -7.44
CA LYS A 440 9.23 -10.17 -6.46
C LYS A 440 8.14 -9.20 -6.91
N ARG A 441 7.45 -8.55 -5.96
CA ARG A 441 7.25 -7.08 -5.80
C ARG A 441 6.43 -6.81 -4.52
N GLU A 442 6.83 -5.88 -3.64
CA GLU A 442 6.66 -4.41 -3.69
C GLU A 442 5.19 -3.94 -3.72
N ASP A 443 4.70 -3.50 -2.55
CA ASP A 443 3.53 -2.65 -2.30
C ASP A 443 3.56 -2.25 -0.80
N GLN A 444 3.12 -1.09 -0.31
CA GLN A 444 2.59 0.13 -0.93
C GLN A 444 3.13 1.38 -0.19
N LEU A 445 3.41 2.46 -0.92
CA LEU A 445 3.74 3.77 -0.31
C LEU A 445 2.45 4.55 0.02
N ALA A 446 2.19 4.77 1.31
CA ALA A 446 1.02 5.51 1.78
C ALA A 446 1.05 7.00 1.34
N TYR A 447 0.33 7.30 0.26
CA TYR A 447 0.26 8.63 -0.36
C TYR A 447 -0.48 9.64 0.52
N ASN A 448 0.27 10.44 1.29
CA ASN A 448 -0.28 11.52 2.10
C ASN A 448 -0.63 12.74 1.21
N LYS A 449 -1.80 12.68 0.56
CA LYS A 449 -2.36 13.76 -0.25
C LYS A 449 -2.73 14.96 0.63
N ILE A 450 -1.92 16.03 0.59
CA ILE A 450 -2.21 17.30 1.27
C ILE A 450 -2.78 18.29 0.26
N SER A 451 -4.09 18.54 0.32
CA SER A 451 -4.69 19.74 -0.28
C SER A 451 -4.52 20.93 0.67
N MET A 452 -4.21 22.10 0.12
CA MET A 452 -4.30 23.37 0.82
C MET A 452 -5.20 24.31 0.01
N ASP A 453 -6.42 24.51 0.49
CA ASP A 453 -7.38 25.42 -0.13
C ASP A 453 -7.06 26.88 0.27
N TYR A 454 -6.93 27.77 -0.71
CA TYR A 454 -6.82 29.21 -0.44
C TYR A 454 -8.20 29.82 -0.21
N TYR A 455 -8.76 29.64 0.99
CA TYR A 455 -9.94 30.41 1.42
C TYR A 455 -9.52 31.83 1.85
N GLN A 456 -10.08 32.85 1.20
CA GLN A 456 -9.95 34.25 1.64
C GLN A 456 -10.81 34.51 2.89
N LEU A 457 -10.37 33.97 4.03
CA LEU A 457 -11.06 34.13 5.31
C LEU A 457 -11.20 35.60 5.70
N LYS A 458 -12.45 36.07 5.82
CA LYS A 458 -12.84 37.32 6.49
C LYS A 458 -12.58 37.21 8.00
N THR A 459 -11.30 37.25 8.40
CA THR A 459 -10.88 37.35 9.81
C THR A 459 -9.80 38.42 10.01
N THR A 460 -9.74 38.98 11.21
CA THR A 460 -8.96 40.18 11.56
C THR A 460 -7.45 39.95 11.57
N LEU A 461 -6.66 41.03 11.38
CA LEU A 461 -5.20 40.98 11.21
C LEU A 461 -4.48 40.16 12.30
N LYS A 462 -4.91 40.24 13.56
CA LYS A 462 -4.30 39.48 14.68
C LYS A 462 -4.32 37.95 14.49
N LYS A 463 -5.29 37.37 13.75
CA LYS A 463 -5.29 35.94 13.41
C LYS A 463 -4.43 35.57 12.21
N LYS A 464 -4.13 36.52 11.30
CA LYS A 464 -3.34 36.25 10.09
C LYS A 464 -1.84 36.05 10.34
N LEU A 465 -1.33 36.49 11.50
CA LEU A 465 0.10 36.51 11.81
C LEU A 465 0.65 35.22 12.45
N THR A 466 -0.18 34.31 12.96
CA THR A 466 0.27 33.32 13.97
C THR A 466 0.25 31.84 13.59
N GLN A 467 -0.40 31.42 12.49
CA GLN A 467 -0.74 29.99 12.28
C GLN A 467 -0.30 29.27 10.99
N PRO A 468 -0.18 29.87 9.79
CA PRO A 468 0.12 29.09 8.58
C PRO A 468 1.60 28.67 8.47
N LEU A 469 2.54 29.58 8.77
CA LEU A 469 3.98 29.33 8.63
C LEU A 469 4.52 28.21 9.55
N PRO A 470 4.15 28.14 10.85
CA PRO A 470 4.72 27.12 11.75
C PRO A 470 4.28 25.70 11.38
N TYR A 471 3.02 25.52 10.98
CA TYR A 471 2.47 24.23 10.57
C TYR A 471 3.15 23.68 9.30
N ILE A 472 3.32 24.54 8.29
CA ILE A 472 4.05 24.21 7.05
C ILE A 472 5.51 23.88 7.36
N TYR A 473 6.14 24.58 8.30
CA TYR A 473 7.53 24.30 8.70
C TYR A 473 7.69 22.92 9.34
N ILE A 474 6.77 22.51 10.22
CA ILE A 474 6.78 21.17 10.85
C ILE A 474 6.71 20.07 9.79
N ILE A 475 5.84 20.22 8.79
CA ILE A 475 5.71 19.30 7.65
C ILE A 475 7.02 19.22 6.86
N LEU A 476 7.60 20.38 6.50
CA LEU A 476 8.83 20.44 5.69
C LEU A 476 10.06 19.87 6.40
N LYS A 477 10.18 20.04 7.72
CA LYS A 477 11.35 19.60 8.49
C LYS A 477 11.27 18.14 8.92
N SER A 478 10.10 17.65 9.34
CA SER A 478 9.97 16.36 10.03
C SER A 478 9.72 15.17 9.11
N ARG A 479 10.52 15.02 8.04
CA ARG A 479 10.30 14.04 6.94
C ARG A 479 10.02 12.58 7.35
N LYS A 480 10.41 12.14 8.55
CA LYS A 480 10.10 10.79 9.10
C LYS A 480 9.09 10.77 10.27
N ASN A 481 8.64 11.93 10.77
CA ASN A 481 7.81 12.05 11.98
C ASN A 481 6.70 13.12 11.90
N THR A 482 6.37 13.62 10.70
CA THR A 482 5.39 14.70 10.46
C THR A 482 4.09 14.56 11.26
N THR A 483 3.43 13.41 11.20
CA THR A 483 2.15 13.16 11.90
C THR A 483 2.30 13.25 13.42
N THR A 484 3.39 12.72 13.97
CA THR A 484 3.71 12.80 15.40
C THR A 484 3.96 14.25 15.81
N ASN A 485 4.79 14.98 15.06
CA ASN A 485 5.10 16.38 15.34
C ASN A 485 3.88 17.31 15.21
N ILE A 486 2.97 17.05 14.26
CA ILE A 486 1.71 17.79 14.12
C ILE A 486 0.80 17.56 15.34
N LYS A 487 0.62 16.31 15.77
CA LYS A 487 -0.15 15.97 16.97
C LYS A 487 0.49 16.62 18.22
N LEU A 488 1.81 16.56 18.33
CA LEU A 488 2.58 17.11 19.44
C LEU A 488 2.46 18.64 19.49
N HIS A 489 2.56 19.33 18.36
CA HIS A 489 2.41 20.79 18.29
C HIS A 489 1.02 21.25 18.70
N ARG A 490 -0.03 20.57 18.21
CA ARG A 490 -1.43 20.86 18.59
C ARG A 490 -1.73 20.56 20.06
N LYS A 491 -0.97 19.67 20.73
CA LYS A 491 -1.06 19.42 22.17
C LYS A 491 -0.27 20.44 22.99
N ILE A 492 0.98 20.72 22.63
CA ILE A 492 1.84 21.70 23.33
C ILE A 492 1.25 23.11 23.22
N GLN A 493 0.66 23.52 22.09
CA GLN A 493 -0.06 24.81 21.98
C GLN A 493 -1.33 24.90 22.86
N LYS A 494 -1.78 23.81 23.48
CA LYS A 494 -2.97 23.73 24.33
C LYS A 494 -2.65 23.39 25.80
N ASN A 495 -1.40 23.17 26.15
CA ASN A 495 -0.99 22.70 27.48
C ASN A 495 0.31 23.41 27.90
N ARG A 496 0.40 23.86 29.17
CA ARG A 496 1.57 24.58 29.72
C ARG A 496 2.84 23.74 29.91
N TRP A 497 2.82 22.46 29.52
CA TRP A 497 3.97 21.53 29.59
C TRP A 497 5.27 22.05 28.97
N LEU A 498 5.21 22.91 27.93
CA LEU A 498 6.38 23.66 27.47
C LEU A 498 6.33 25.07 28.06
N ASP A 499 7.18 25.36 29.03
CA ASP A 499 7.34 26.73 29.55
C ASP A 499 8.14 27.56 28.55
N ILE A 500 7.43 28.37 27.77
CA ILE A 500 8.01 29.27 26.78
C ILE A 500 8.96 30.31 27.42
N GLY A 501 8.67 30.77 28.64
CA GLY A 501 9.48 31.73 29.37
C GLY A 501 10.82 31.12 29.79
N TYR A 502 10.77 29.98 30.48
CA TYR A 502 11.95 29.18 30.80
C TYR A 502 12.74 28.83 29.53
N TYR A 503 12.09 28.27 28.52
CA TYR A 503 12.72 27.80 27.30
C TYR A 503 13.48 28.93 26.58
N LEU A 504 12.88 30.11 26.43
CA LEU A 504 13.55 31.28 25.86
C LEU A 504 14.61 31.91 26.81
N SER A 505 14.52 31.70 28.12
CA SER A 505 15.53 32.19 29.08
C SER A 505 16.87 31.46 28.92
N LYS A 506 16.84 30.12 28.82
CA LYS A 506 18.04 29.29 28.69
C LYS A 506 18.55 29.24 27.25
N ASN A 507 17.66 29.29 26.24
CA ASN A 507 18.01 29.21 24.82
C ASN A 507 18.18 30.60 24.18
N LYS A 508 19.26 31.30 24.56
CA LYS A 508 19.59 32.67 24.11
C LYS A 508 19.85 32.79 22.60
N ASP A 509 20.13 31.68 21.92
CA ASP A 509 20.25 31.60 20.46
C ASP A 509 18.93 31.86 19.73
N LEU A 510 17.79 31.52 20.36
CA LEU A 510 16.45 31.81 19.82
C LEU A 510 16.08 33.28 19.93
N LYS A 511 16.59 33.98 20.96
CA LYS A 511 16.38 35.43 21.17
C LYS A 511 17.09 36.31 20.14
N ARG A 512 18.04 35.79 19.37
CA ARG A 512 18.66 36.49 18.23
C ARG A 512 17.75 36.38 17.00
N ASP A 513 17.64 37.45 16.21
CA ASP A 513 16.64 37.68 15.15
C ASP A 513 16.41 36.58 14.10
N LYS A 514 17.29 35.58 13.97
CA LYS A 514 17.18 34.51 12.97
C LYS A 514 15.99 33.58 13.19
N TRP A 515 15.53 33.36 14.42
CA TRP A 515 14.55 32.30 14.73
C TRP A 515 13.16 32.82 15.10
N CYS A 516 13.03 33.72 16.09
CA CYS A 516 11.73 34.26 16.52
C CYS A 516 10.95 35.02 15.43
N LYS A 517 11.60 35.45 14.33
CA LYS A 517 10.92 36.06 13.18
C LYS A 517 10.22 35.05 12.25
N TRP A 518 10.44 33.74 12.42
CA TRP A 518 9.95 32.71 11.51
C TRP A 518 9.35 31.48 12.19
N LEU A 519 9.76 31.15 13.42
CA LEU A 519 9.28 30.00 14.19
C LEU A 519 8.77 30.45 15.56
N THR A 520 7.70 29.80 16.02
CA THR A 520 7.28 29.90 17.43
C THR A 520 8.17 29.00 18.31
N PRO A 521 8.30 29.26 19.62
CA PRO A 521 9.17 28.46 20.51
C PRO A 521 8.81 26.96 20.55
N GLU A 522 7.52 26.64 20.53
CA GLU A 522 6.98 25.26 20.45
C GLU A 522 7.36 24.60 19.12
N THR A 523 7.33 25.37 18.03
CA THR A 523 7.72 24.90 16.69
C THR A 523 9.20 24.58 16.63
N HIS A 524 10.06 25.44 17.22
CA HIS A 524 11.48 25.17 17.35
C HIS A 524 11.73 23.92 18.22
N TYR A 525 11.08 23.83 19.38
CA TYR A 525 11.24 22.70 20.30
C TYR A 525 10.94 21.35 19.62
N ILE A 526 9.83 21.25 18.89
CA ILE A 526 9.39 20.01 18.23
C ILE A 526 10.26 19.65 17.02
N CYS A 527 10.81 20.64 16.32
CA CYS A 527 11.62 20.45 15.11
C CYS A 527 13.12 20.29 15.35
N TYR A 528 13.61 20.71 16.53
CA TYR A 528 15.03 20.76 16.89
C TYR A 528 15.27 20.48 18.36
N GLY A 529 14.58 21.19 19.26
CA GLY A 529 14.87 21.17 20.70
C GLY A 529 14.80 19.79 21.37
N ILE A 530 13.95 18.87 20.89
CA ILE A 530 13.91 17.48 21.36
C ILE A 530 15.17 16.71 20.94
N ASP A 531 15.62 16.82 19.69
CA ASP A 531 16.84 16.15 19.20
C ASP A 531 18.11 16.75 19.82
N GLU A 532 18.09 18.07 20.02
CA GLU A 532 19.13 18.85 20.71
C GLU A 532 19.06 18.73 22.25
N LYS A 533 18.19 17.85 22.78
CA LYS A 533 18.00 17.55 24.22
C LYS A 533 17.77 18.78 25.11
N ARG A 534 17.24 19.88 24.55
CA ARG A 534 16.95 21.12 25.28
C ARG A 534 15.83 20.87 26.31
N LYS A 535 15.96 21.43 27.52
CA LYS A 535 14.92 21.32 28.55
C LYS A 535 13.67 22.16 28.20
N PRO A 536 12.45 21.60 28.21
CA PRO A 536 11.20 22.35 28.01
C PRO A 536 10.76 23.19 29.23
N TYR A 537 11.16 22.79 30.44
CA TYR A 537 10.90 23.50 31.70
C TYR A 537 12.01 23.17 32.73
N GLU A 538 12.04 23.87 33.86
CA GLU A 538 13.16 23.81 34.83
C GLU A 538 13.38 22.41 35.42
N ASN A 539 12.33 21.82 35.97
CA ASN A 539 12.35 20.52 36.64
C ASN A 539 12.31 19.32 35.68
N TYR A 540 12.72 19.49 34.42
CA TYR A 540 12.80 18.40 33.45
C TYR A 540 14.03 17.53 33.74
N THR A 541 13.81 16.30 34.20
CA THR A 541 14.84 15.39 34.73
C THR A 541 15.34 14.35 33.72
N GLN A 542 14.52 13.94 32.75
CA GLN A 542 14.86 12.88 31.79
C GLN A 542 14.56 13.29 30.34
N PRO A 543 15.42 12.94 29.35
CA PRO A 543 15.23 13.32 27.95
C PRO A 543 14.23 12.39 27.23
N LEU A 544 12.95 12.76 27.28
CA LEU A 544 11.85 12.06 26.62
C LEU A 544 11.89 12.19 25.09
N ASN A 545 11.44 11.13 24.42
CA ASN A 545 11.23 11.09 22.97
C ASN A 545 9.84 11.62 22.57
N ARG A 546 9.63 11.86 21.27
CA ARG A 546 8.41 12.49 20.72
C ARG A 546 7.11 11.72 20.98
N GLN A 547 7.17 10.40 21.14
CA GLN A 547 6.01 9.57 21.45
C GLN A 547 5.68 9.61 22.95
N GLU A 548 6.69 9.53 23.81
CA GLU A 548 6.56 9.63 25.28
C GLU A 548 5.96 10.99 25.68
N ILE A 549 6.44 12.09 25.11
CA ILE A 549 5.85 13.43 25.34
C ILE A 549 4.39 13.46 24.85
N LEU A 550 4.08 12.82 23.71
CA LEU A 550 2.72 12.77 23.18
C LEU A 550 1.76 11.93 24.05
N GLN A 551 2.30 10.95 24.79
CA GLN A 551 1.60 10.14 25.80
C GLN A 551 1.38 10.92 27.10
N GLN A 552 2.41 11.61 27.63
CA GLN A 552 2.28 12.47 28.82
C GLN A 552 1.31 13.65 28.61
N LEU A 553 1.11 14.07 27.36
CA LEU A 553 0.15 15.09 26.98
C LEU A 553 -1.23 14.51 26.59
N LYS A 554 -1.54 13.24 26.88
CA LYS A 554 -2.91 12.69 26.71
C LYS A 554 -3.87 13.34 27.69
#